data_AF-A0A6A5YJ29-F1
#
_entry.id   AF-A0A6A5YJ29-F1
#
_cell.length_a   1.000
_cell.length_b   1.000
_cell.length_c   1.000
_cell.angle_alpha   90.00
_cell.angle_beta   90.00
_cell.angle_gamma   90.00
#
_symmetry.space_group_name_H-M   'P 1'
#
loop_
_entity.id
_entity.type
_entity.pdbx_description
1 polymer ?
#
loop_
_entity_poly.entity_id
_entity_poly.type
_entity_poly.pdbx_seq_one_letter_code
_entity_poly.pdbx_strand_id
1 'polypeptide(L)'
;MRNFLNVAHEGLLIILSTVALVLGIVYAQQLARAPLYSNTPPRPSRGSLILTYGLLPVLTLFESMVAICLYFTVKASAWYRLILASLLAVGWLIVVVIWGHCHSNAKHDADNPWYDVCYQTKIPIQWATGYPTGVSKGVGSALVAVGALILIWYCAIVSINAVAAHRNRRKGSPRDP
;
A
#
# COMPACT_ATOMS: atom_id res chain seq x y z
N MET A 1 -29.59 -2.81 2.06
CA MET A 1 -28.78 -1.79 1.36
C MET A 1 -27.41 -1.52 2.01
N ARG A 2 -27.32 -1.29 3.33
CA ARG A 2 -26.04 -0.98 4.02
C ARG A 2 -24.96 -2.09 3.91
N ASN A 3 -25.35 -3.36 4.02
CA ASN A 3 -24.41 -4.48 3.91
C ASN A 3 -23.86 -4.64 2.48
N PHE A 4 -24.68 -4.39 1.46
CA PHE A 4 -24.26 -4.45 0.06
C PHE A 4 -23.17 -3.41 -0.26
N LEU A 5 -23.36 -2.16 0.20
CA LEU A 5 -22.36 -1.11 0.01
C LEU A 5 -21.04 -1.46 0.70
N ASN A 6 -21.10 -2.01 1.92
CA ASN A 6 -19.90 -2.43 2.63
C ASN A 6 -19.17 -3.56 1.90
N VAL A 7 -19.88 -4.59 1.43
CA VAL A 7 -19.30 -5.68 0.65
C VAL A 7 -18.69 -5.16 -0.64
N ALA A 8 -19.31 -4.19 -1.31
CA ALA A 8 -18.75 -3.56 -2.50
C ALA A 8 -17.45 -2.80 -2.20
N HIS A 9 -17.35 -2.11 -1.05
CA HIS A 9 -16.12 -1.43 -0.63
C HIS A 9 -14.97 -2.42 -0.38
N GLU A 10 -15.24 -3.52 0.31
CA GLU A 10 -14.23 -4.58 0.53
C GLU A 10 -13.86 -5.26 -0.78
N GLY A 11 -14.83 -5.51 -1.66
CA GLY A 11 -14.59 -6.08 -2.98
C GLY A 11 -13.64 -5.23 -3.82
N LEU A 12 -13.79 -3.91 -3.79
CA LEU A 12 -12.87 -2.99 -4.47
C LEU A 12 -11.47 -3.03 -3.84
N LEU A 13 -11.37 -3.06 -2.50
CA LEU A 13 -10.08 -3.19 -1.81
C LEU A 13 -9.37 -4.50 -2.15
N ILE A 14 -10.11 -5.60 -2.26
CA ILE A 14 -9.57 -6.90 -2.69
C ILE A 14 -9.01 -6.81 -4.10
N ILE A 15 -9.76 -6.22 -5.05
CA ILE A 15 -9.29 -6.06 -6.43
C ILE A 15 -8.03 -5.21 -6.47
N LEU A 16 -8.06 -4.02 -5.87
CA LEU A 16 -6.92 -3.10 -5.88
C LEU A 16 -5.69 -3.70 -5.19
N SER A 17 -5.88 -4.40 -4.07
CA SER A 17 -4.77 -5.01 -3.33
C SER A 17 -4.21 -6.24 -4.04
N THR A 18 -5.04 -6.99 -4.75
CA THR A 18 -4.57 -8.08 -5.62
C THR A 18 -3.72 -7.52 -6.75
N VAL A 19 -4.18 -6.44 -7.41
CA VAL A 19 -3.41 -5.76 -8.45
C VAL A 19 -2.09 -5.22 -7.88
N ALA A 20 -2.12 -4.55 -6.73
CA ALA A 20 -0.93 -4.05 -6.05
C ALA A 20 0.06 -5.18 -5.72
N LEU A 21 -0.44 -6.32 -5.24
CA LEU A 21 0.38 -7.49 -4.91
C LEU A 21 1.04 -8.08 -6.16
N VAL A 22 0.30 -8.24 -7.25
CA VAL A 22 0.85 -8.75 -8.52
C VAL A 22 1.91 -7.79 -9.06
N LEU A 23 1.63 -6.49 -9.09
CA LEU A 23 2.59 -5.47 -9.52
C LEU A 23 3.83 -5.47 -8.61
N GLY A 24 3.65 -5.59 -7.30
CA GLY A 24 4.73 -5.66 -6.32
C GLY A 24 5.62 -6.88 -6.51
N ILE A 25 5.04 -8.06 -6.78
CA ILE A 25 5.80 -9.28 -7.09
C ILE A 25 6.60 -9.12 -8.39
N VAL A 26 5.96 -8.61 -9.45
CA VAL A 26 6.64 -8.39 -10.74
C VAL A 26 7.79 -7.39 -10.57
N TYR A 27 7.56 -6.29 -9.86
CA TYR A 27 8.57 -5.28 -9.58
C TYR A 27 9.73 -5.82 -8.75
N ALA A 28 9.44 -6.56 -7.67
CA ALA A 28 10.44 -7.21 -6.84
C ALA A 28 11.28 -8.24 -7.62
N GLN A 29 10.67 -8.97 -8.55
CA GLN A 29 11.39 -9.90 -9.42
C GLN A 29 12.34 -9.18 -10.39
N GLN A 30 11.91 -8.05 -10.95
CA GLN A 30 12.77 -7.21 -11.80
C GLN A 30 13.98 -6.70 -11.02
N LEU A 31 13.77 -6.18 -9.81
CA LEU A 31 14.84 -5.77 -8.91
C LEU A 31 15.79 -6.91 -8.58
N ALA A 32 15.26 -8.08 -8.24
CA ALA A 32 16.06 -9.25 -7.90
C ALA A 32 16.89 -9.81 -9.06
N ARG A 33 16.54 -9.47 -10.32
CA ARG A 33 17.24 -9.91 -11.55
C ARG A 33 18.09 -8.81 -12.18
N ALA A 34 17.96 -7.56 -11.74
CA ALA A 34 18.67 -6.44 -12.32
C ALA A 34 20.20 -6.63 -12.26
N PRO A 35 20.94 -6.19 -13.31
CA PRO A 35 22.40 -6.24 -13.31
C PRO A 35 22.96 -5.38 -12.17
N LEU A 36 24.14 -5.73 -11.67
CA LEU A 36 24.85 -5.00 -10.61
C LEU A 36 26.19 -4.50 -11.14
N TYR A 37 26.75 -3.45 -10.52
CA TYR A 37 28.16 -3.11 -10.75
C TYR A 37 29.08 -4.22 -10.23
N SER A 38 30.27 -4.37 -10.81
CA SER A 38 31.20 -5.47 -10.52
C SER A 38 31.68 -5.54 -9.06
N ASN A 39 31.52 -4.46 -8.28
CA ASN A 39 32.01 -4.33 -6.91
C ASN A 39 30.88 -3.98 -5.90
N THR A 40 29.65 -4.39 -6.18
CA THR A 40 28.46 -4.00 -5.39
C THR A 40 28.25 -4.94 -4.19
N PRO A 41 27.68 -4.47 -3.06
CA PRO A 41 27.28 -5.36 -1.96
C PRO A 41 26.31 -6.46 -2.44
N PRO A 42 26.20 -7.56 -1.68
CA PRO A 42 25.28 -8.65 -2.01
C PRO A 42 23.84 -8.15 -2.15
N ARG A 43 23.09 -8.78 -3.06
CA ARG A 43 21.67 -8.47 -3.29
C ARG A 43 20.89 -8.53 -1.97
N PRO A 44 19.90 -7.65 -1.77
CA PRO A 44 18.97 -7.83 -0.68
C PRO A 44 18.30 -9.21 -0.81
N SER A 45 18.05 -9.83 0.33
CA SER A 45 17.39 -11.13 0.34
C SER A 45 16.03 -10.99 -0.36
N ARG A 46 15.64 -12.01 -1.12
CA ARG A 46 14.31 -12.04 -1.76
C ARG A 46 13.19 -11.82 -0.73
N GLY A 47 13.39 -12.30 0.51
CA GLY A 47 12.47 -12.07 1.62
C GLY A 47 12.27 -10.59 1.94
N SER A 48 13.34 -9.78 1.96
CA SER A 48 13.22 -8.34 2.18
C SER A 48 12.40 -7.66 1.09
N LEU A 49 12.66 -7.98 -0.18
CA LEU A 49 11.91 -7.40 -1.30
C LEU A 49 10.43 -7.80 -1.27
N ILE A 50 10.11 -9.06 -0.96
CA ILE A 50 8.73 -9.53 -0.83
C ILE A 50 8.02 -8.80 0.32
N LEU A 51 8.68 -8.59 1.45
CA LEU A 51 8.11 -7.85 2.58
C LEU A 51 7.83 -6.39 2.20
N THR A 52 8.78 -5.69 1.58
CA THR A 52 8.64 -4.27 1.22
C THR A 52 7.52 -4.02 0.20
N TYR A 53 7.32 -4.92 -0.77
CA TYR A 53 6.37 -4.71 -1.86
C TYR A 53 5.07 -5.52 -1.74
N GLY A 54 5.03 -6.53 -0.86
CA GLY A 54 3.92 -7.48 -0.76
C GLY A 54 3.18 -7.50 0.57
N LEU A 55 3.82 -7.10 1.69
CA LEU A 55 3.23 -7.25 3.02
C LEU A 55 1.91 -6.49 3.16
N LEU A 56 1.89 -5.20 2.79
CA LEU A 56 0.73 -4.36 3.00
C LEU A 56 -0.47 -4.71 2.09
N PRO A 57 -0.26 -5.05 0.80
CA PRO A 57 -1.31 -5.67 -0.03
C PRO A 57 -1.89 -6.95 0.60
N VAL A 58 -1.05 -7.85 1.14
CA VAL A 58 -1.51 -9.09 1.78
C VAL A 58 -2.31 -8.80 3.04
N LEU A 59 -1.85 -7.89 3.89
CA LEU A 59 -2.59 -7.48 5.09
C LEU A 59 -3.94 -6.87 4.74
N THR A 60 -4.01 -6.08 3.68
CA THR A 60 -5.28 -5.52 3.19
C THR A 60 -6.21 -6.60 2.67
N LEU A 61 -5.70 -7.57 1.90
CA LEU A 61 -6.51 -8.71 1.44
C LEU A 61 -7.08 -9.51 2.61
N PHE A 62 -6.24 -9.83 3.59
CA PHE A 62 -6.66 -10.55 4.78
C PHE A 62 -7.72 -9.78 5.56
N GLU A 63 -7.51 -8.48 5.76
CA GLU A 63 -8.47 -7.62 6.46
C GLU A 63 -9.81 -7.56 5.73
N SER A 64 -9.83 -7.30 4.43
CA SER A 64 -11.06 -7.25 3.65
C SER A 64 -11.82 -8.59 3.67
N MET A 65 -11.11 -9.73 3.62
CA MET A 65 -11.75 -11.05 3.75
C MET A 65 -12.38 -11.24 5.13
N VAL A 66 -11.68 -10.87 6.20
CA VAL A 66 -12.22 -10.92 7.57
C VAL A 66 -13.40 -9.95 7.72
N ALA A 67 -13.32 -8.75 7.15
CA ALA A 67 -14.38 -7.75 7.18
C ALA A 67 -15.65 -8.28 6.49
N ILE A 68 -15.53 -8.90 5.31
CA ILE A 68 -16.62 -9.59 4.61
C ILE A 68 -17.28 -10.64 5.50
N CYS A 69 -16.50 -11.55 6.08
CA CYS A 69 -17.01 -12.57 7.00
C CYS A 69 -17.75 -11.95 8.20
N LEU A 70 -17.22 -10.88 8.76
CA LEU A 70 -17.86 -10.16 9.86
C LEU A 70 -19.18 -9.52 9.42
N TYR A 71 -19.28 -8.91 8.23
CA TYR A 71 -20.56 -8.35 7.75
C TYR A 71 -21.69 -9.38 7.69
N PHE A 72 -21.36 -10.67 7.47
CA PHE A 72 -22.33 -11.76 7.42
C PHE A 72 -22.61 -12.40 8.79
N THR A 73 -21.67 -12.39 9.72
CA THR A 73 -21.74 -13.16 10.97
C THR A 73 -22.00 -12.31 12.21
N VAL A 74 -21.47 -11.09 12.29
CA VAL A 74 -21.51 -10.25 13.51
C VAL A 74 -21.63 -8.76 13.16
N LYS A 75 -22.47 -8.00 13.88
CA LYS A 75 -22.43 -6.54 13.80
C LYS A 75 -21.15 -5.99 14.44
N ALA A 76 -20.07 -5.93 13.68
CA ALA A 76 -18.81 -5.36 14.14
C ALA A 76 -19.01 -3.91 14.63
N SER A 77 -18.37 -3.56 15.76
CA SER A 77 -18.43 -2.23 16.34
C SER A 77 -17.87 -1.18 15.36
N ALA A 78 -18.53 -0.02 15.28
CA ALA A 78 -18.08 1.09 14.43
C ALA A 78 -16.67 1.57 14.81
N TRP A 79 -16.31 1.46 16.10
CA TRP A 79 -14.98 1.82 16.59
C TRP A 79 -13.89 0.88 16.09
N TYR A 80 -14.16 -0.43 16.05
CA TYR A 80 -13.22 -1.42 15.53
C TYR A 80 -12.85 -1.11 14.07
N ARG A 81 -13.86 -0.84 13.23
CA ARG A 81 -13.65 -0.47 11.82
C ARG A 81 -12.88 0.82 11.66
N LEU A 82 -13.18 1.83 12.49
CA LEU A 82 -12.48 3.10 12.43
C LEU A 82 -10.98 2.95 12.77
N ILE A 83 -10.66 2.20 13.83
CA ILE A 83 -9.28 1.96 14.25
C ILE A 83 -8.52 1.20 13.16
N LEU A 84 -9.09 0.10 12.68
CA LEU A 84 -8.43 -0.75 11.69
C LEU A 84 -8.20 -0.03 10.36
N ALA A 85 -9.22 0.68 9.84
CA ALA A 85 -9.09 1.49 8.64
C ALA A 85 -8.06 2.62 8.80
N SER A 86 -7.95 3.22 10.00
CA SER A 86 -6.95 4.26 10.27
C SER A 86 -5.53 3.69 10.28
N LEU A 87 -5.31 2.51 10.88
CA LEU A 87 -4.01 1.83 10.88
C LEU A 87 -3.57 1.48 9.45
N LEU A 88 -4.49 0.94 8.63
CA LEU A 88 -4.20 0.61 7.25
C LEU A 88 -3.99 1.86 6.39
N ALA A 89 -4.74 2.95 6.62
CA ALA A 89 -4.48 4.24 5.98
C ALA A 89 -3.05 4.74 6.26
N VAL A 90 -2.61 4.70 7.52
CA VAL A 90 -1.25 5.11 7.90
C VAL A 90 -0.20 4.19 7.25
N GLY A 91 -0.42 2.87 7.27
CA GLY A 91 0.46 1.93 6.59
C GLY A 91 0.60 2.22 5.10
N TRP A 92 -0.51 2.47 4.41
CA TRP A 92 -0.53 2.78 2.98
C TRP A 92 0.11 4.13 2.69
N LEU A 93 -0.07 5.13 3.56
CA LEU A 93 0.62 6.41 3.44
C LEU A 93 2.15 6.23 3.45
N ILE A 94 2.67 5.48 4.42
CA ILE A 94 4.11 5.20 4.52
C ILE A 94 4.60 4.50 3.25
N VAL A 95 3.89 3.46 2.81
CA VAL A 95 4.26 2.68 1.62
C VAL A 95 4.23 3.52 0.34
N VAL A 96 3.20 4.35 0.14
CA VAL A 96 3.10 5.24 -1.02
C VAL A 96 4.21 6.27 -1.03
N VAL A 97 4.56 6.84 0.12
CA VAL A 97 5.69 7.78 0.23
C VAL A 97 7.00 7.10 -0.14
N ILE A 98 7.27 5.91 0.42
CA ILE A 98 8.49 5.15 0.12
C ILE A 98 8.53 4.79 -1.36
N TRP A 99 7.50 4.12 -1.90
CA TRP A 99 7.46 3.74 -3.30
C TRP A 99 7.54 4.95 -4.23
N GLY A 100 6.87 6.04 -3.88
CA GLY A 100 6.88 7.30 -4.61
C GLY A 100 8.28 7.90 -4.68
N HIS A 101 8.97 8.02 -3.55
CA HIS A 101 10.37 8.49 -3.50
C HIS A 101 11.31 7.56 -4.26
N CYS A 102 11.16 6.25 -4.09
CA CYS A 102 11.97 5.28 -4.82
C CYS A 102 11.79 5.40 -6.33
N HIS A 103 10.57 5.68 -6.77
CA HIS A 103 10.26 5.81 -8.18
C HIS A 103 10.67 7.18 -8.76
N SER A 104 10.46 8.28 -8.03
CA SER A 104 10.78 9.64 -8.50
C SER A 104 12.28 9.91 -8.47
N ASN A 105 12.98 9.37 -7.48
CA ASN A 105 14.40 9.62 -7.23
C ASN A 105 15.26 8.42 -7.63
N ALA A 106 14.86 7.69 -8.68
CA ALA A 106 15.56 6.50 -9.15
C ALA A 106 16.95 6.76 -9.79
N LYS A 107 17.40 8.03 -9.81
CA LYS A 107 18.70 8.43 -10.35
C LYS A 107 19.79 8.19 -9.30
N HIS A 108 20.90 7.58 -9.75
CA HIS A 108 22.10 7.43 -8.93
C HIS A 108 22.84 8.78 -8.91
N ASP A 109 22.67 9.52 -7.82
CA ASP A 109 23.41 10.73 -7.51
C ASP A 109 24.12 10.51 -6.17
N ALA A 110 25.33 11.03 -6.01
CA ALA A 110 26.12 10.88 -4.78
C ALA A 110 25.39 11.48 -3.56
N ASP A 111 24.52 12.46 -3.81
CA ASP A 111 23.75 13.17 -2.79
C ASP A 111 22.34 12.57 -2.56
N ASN A 112 22.00 11.42 -3.16
CA ASN A 112 20.69 10.80 -3.04
C ASN A 112 20.70 9.58 -2.10
N PRO A 113 20.53 9.76 -0.77
CA PRO A 113 20.55 8.65 0.18
C PRO A 113 19.39 7.68 -0.02
N TRP A 114 18.32 8.09 -0.71
CA TRP A 114 17.16 7.25 -0.97
C TRP A 114 17.45 6.15 -1.97
N TYR A 115 18.42 6.33 -2.85
CA TYR A 115 18.78 5.31 -3.83
C TYR A 115 19.20 4.00 -3.12
N ASP A 116 20.04 4.11 -2.09
CA ASP A 116 20.50 2.96 -1.31
C ASP A 116 19.39 2.38 -0.43
N VAL A 117 18.45 3.19 0.06
CA VAL A 117 17.26 2.70 0.79
C VAL A 117 16.32 1.90 -0.13
N CYS A 118 16.10 2.40 -1.34
CA CYS A 118 15.10 1.90 -2.28
C CYS A 118 15.53 0.65 -3.05
N TYR A 119 16.80 0.61 -3.45
CA TYR A 119 17.34 -0.46 -4.27
C TYR A 119 18.27 -1.39 -3.49
N GLN A 120 18.72 -0.98 -2.29
CA GLN A 120 19.60 -1.73 -1.36
C GLN A 120 20.94 -2.21 -1.97
N THR A 121 21.13 -1.97 -3.27
CA THR A 121 22.28 -2.32 -4.10
C THR A 121 22.36 -1.35 -5.27
N LYS A 122 23.58 -1.12 -5.77
CA LYS A 122 23.84 -0.26 -6.92
C LYS A 122 23.51 -0.98 -8.23
N ILE A 123 22.39 -0.58 -8.83
CA ILE A 123 21.94 -1.05 -10.16
C ILE A 123 22.34 0.02 -11.20
N PRO A 124 22.98 -0.34 -12.32
CA PRO A 124 23.37 0.64 -13.31
C PRO A 124 22.14 1.33 -13.91
N ILE A 125 22.22 2.64 -14.06
CA ILE A 125 21.17 3.47 -14.67
C ILE A 125 21.25 3.37 -16.19
N GLN A 126 20.11 3.17 -16.84
CA GLN A 126 20.01 3.22 -18.29
C GLN A 126 19.99 4.69 -18.74
N TRP A 127 21.06 5.11 -19.45
CA TRP A 127 21.28 6.51 -19.85
C TRP A 127 20.10 7.15 -20.59
N ALA A 128 19.42 6.40 -21.46
CA ALA A 128 18.30 6.90 -22.25
C ALA A 128 17.03 7.20 -21.41
N THR A 129 16.83 6.51 -20.29
CA THR A 129 15.59 6.59 -19.50
C THR A 129 15.81 7.20 -18.12
N GLY A 130 17.07 7.30 -17.67
CA GLY A 130 17.41 7.72 -16.30
C GLY A 130 16.87 6.78 -15.23
N TYR A 131 16.57 5.53 -15.59
CA TYR A 131 15.94 4.53 -14.72
C TYR A 131 16.84 3.29 -14.55
N PRO A 132 16.74 2.54 -13.43
CA PRO A 132 17.52 1.33 -13.23
C PRO A 132 17.35 0.31 -14.36
N THR A 133 18.47 -0.20 -14.87
CA THR A 133 18.50 -1.17 -15.97
C THR A 133 17.81 -2.47 -15.56
N GLY A 134 16.96 -3.01 -16.44
CA GLY A 134 16.22 -4.25 -16.17
C GLY A 134 14.99 -4.08 -15.28
N VAL A 135 14.65 -2.84 -14.89
CA VAL A 135 13.46 -2.51 -14.12
C VAL A 135 12.51 -1.65 -14.96
N SER A 136 11.24 -2.04 -15.02
CA SER A 136 10.23 -1.32 -15.80
C SER A 136 9.74 -0.10 -15.04
N LYS A 137 9.95 1.09 -15.63
CA LYS A 137 9.39 2.35 -15.12
C LYS A 137 7.86 2.28 -15.03
N GLY A 138 7.20 1.72 -16.04
CA GLY A 138 5.74 1.62 -16.07
C GLY A 138 5.17 0.77 -14.94
N VAL A 139 5.83 -0.36 -14.60
CA VAL A 139 5.41 -1.20 -13.47
C VAL A 139 5.56 -0.44 -12.15
N GLY A 140 6.68 0.27 -11.96
CA GLY A 140 6.89 1.10 -10.78
C GLY A 140 5.83 2.20 -10.64
N SER A 141 5.53 2.94 -11.72
CA SER A 141 4.49 3.99 -11.70
C SER A 141 3.11 3.42 -11.39
N ALA A 142 2.74 2.29 -12.00
CA ALA A 142 1.47 1.63 -11.76
C ALA A 142 1.34 1.16 -10.31
N LEU A 143 2.41 0.61 -9.73
CA LEU A 143 2.44 0.17 -8.33
C LEU A 143 2.19 1.34 -7.37
N VAL A 144 2.87 2.48 -7.57
CA VAL A 144 2.66 3.70 -6.78
C VAL A 144 1.22 4.21 -6.94
N ALA A 145 0.71 4.28 -8.18
CA ALA A 145 -0.64 4.78 -8.44
C ALA A 145 -1.72 3.91 -7.77
N VAL A 146 -1.61 2.59 -7.87
CA VAL A 146 -2.55 1.67 -7.20
C VAL A 146 -2.46 1.79 -5.68
N GLY A 147 -1.25 1.91 -5.11
CA GLY A 147 -1.08 2.17 -3.68
C GLY A 147 -1.75 3.48 -3.23
N ALA A 148 -1.62 4.54 -4.04
CA ALA A 148 -2.26 5.82 -3.76
C ALA A 148 -3.80 5.74 -3.85
N LEU A 149 -4.34 4.96 -4.79
CA LEU A 149 -5.79 4.72 -4.87
C LEU A 149 -6.31 3.98 -3.63
N ILE A 150 -5.58 2.96 -3.15
CA ILE A 150 -5.94 2.25 -1.92
C ILE A 150 -5.91 3.18 -0.71
N LEU A 151 -4.88 4.03 -0.60
CA LEU A 151 -4.79 5.05 0.45
C LEU A 151 -6.00 6.00 0.44
N ILE A 152 -6.33 6.57 -0.72
CA ILE A 152 -7.48 7.47 -0.88
C ILE A 152 -8.76 6.76 -0.44
N TRP A 153 -8.91 5.49 -0.80
CA TRP A 153 -10.06 4.69 -0.42
C TRP A 153 -10.15 4.49 1.10
N TYR A 154 -9.04 4.17 1.77
CA TYR A 154 -9.00 4.10 3.22
C TYR A 154 -9.32 5.44 3.90
N CYS A 155 -8.81 6.56 3.39
CA CYS A 155 -9.16 7.88 3.89
C CYS A 155 -10.68 8.16 3.78
N ALA A 156 -11.32 7.73 2.68
CA ALA A 156 -12.77 7.82 2.53
C ALA A 156 -13.51 6.95 3.56
N ILE A 157 -13.07 5.70 3.76
CA ILE A 157 -13.64 4.78 4.77
C ILE A 157 -13.52 5.37 6.18
N VAL A 158 -12.35 5.90 6.55
CA VAL A 158 -12.12 6.56 7.85
C VAL A 158 -13.07 7.74 8.03
N SER A 159 -13.18 8.60 7.02
CA SER A 159 -14.05 9.79 7.06
C SER A 159 -15.52 9.41 7.26
N ILE A 160 -16.01 8.43 6.51
CA ILE A 160 -17.40 7.94 6.62
C ILE A 160 -17.67 7.36 8.02
N ASN A 161 -16.76 6.54 8.53
CA ASN A 161 -16.92 5.91 9.84
C ASN A 161 -16.79 6.93 10.99
N ALA A 162 -15.91 7.92 10.88
CA ALA A 162 -15.77 9.00 11.86
C ALA A 162 -17.06 9.83 11.96
N VAL A 163 -17.66 10.20 10.81
CA VAL A 163 -18.95 10.91 10.79
C VAL A 163 -20.06 10.07 11.41
N ALA A 164 -20.11 8.77 11.12
CA ALA A 164 -21.10 7.87 11.70
C ALA A 164 -20.93 7.73 13.23
N ALA A 165 -19.70 7.58 13.71
CA ALA A 165 -19.39 7.50 15.14
C ALA A 165 -19.78 8.78 15.88
N HIS A 166 -19.44 9.95 15.32
CA HIS A 166 -19.81 11.25 15.89
C HIS A 166 -21.34 11.44 15.95
N ARG A 167 -22.08 11.09 14.89
CA ARG A 167 -23.55 11.15 14.88
C ARG A 167 -24.19 10.24 15.93
N ASN A 168 -23.66 9.03 16.12
CA ASN A 168 -24.17 8.10 17.13
C ASN A 168 -23.92 8.62 18.56
N ARG A 169 -22.76 9.24 18.81
CA ARG A 169 -22.45 9.88 20.10
C ARG A 169 -23.45 10.97 20.46
N ARG A 170 -23.84 11.82 19.50
CA ARG A 170 -24.85 12.88 19.73
C ARG A 170 -26.25 12.36 20.01
N LYS A 171 -26.65 11.22 19.43
CA LYS A 171 -27.97 10.62 19.66
C LYS A 171 -28.08 9.90 21.01
N GLY A 172 -26.95 9.43 21.54
CA GLY A 172 -26.89 8.75 22.84
C GLY A 172 -26.64 9.68 24.03
N SER A 173 -26.43 10.98 23.81
CA SER A 173 -26.38 11.96 24.90
C SER A 173 -27.81 12.20 25.37
N PRO A 174 -28.16 11.92 26.64
CA PRO A 174 -29.36 12.48 27.24
C PRO A 174 -29.27 13.99 27.00
N ARG A 175 -30.30 14.57 26.40
CA ARG A 175 -30.48 16.01 26.51
C ARG A 175 -30.86 16.22 27.96
N ASP A 176 -29.90 16.66 28.77
CA ASP A 176 -30.26 17.20 30.08
C ASP A 176 -31.21 18.39 29.82
N PRO A 177 -32.38 18.41 30.50
CA PRO A 177 -33.43 19.41 30.31
C PRO A 177 -32.99 20.83 30.69
#